data_AF-A0A7W1EP09-F1
#
_entry.id   AF-A0A7W1EP09-F1
#
_cell.length_a   1.000
_cell.length_b   1.000
_cell.length_c   1.000
_cell.angle_alpha   90.00
_cell.angle_beta   90.00
_cell.angle_gamma   90.00
#
_symmetry.space_group_name_H-M   'P 1'
#
loop_
_entity.id
_entity.type
_entity.pdbx_description
1 polymer ?
#
loop_
_entity_poly.entity_id
_entity_poly.type
_entity_poly.pdbx_seq_one_letter_code
_entity_poly.pdbx_strand_id
1 'polypeptide(L)'
;MTETRQSDIEAGEADAAVPTAGGKYVYCIVRLERPRDFGEIGIGGGARVYSVHHRDLAAVVSDTPIVIYDPTRENVLAHEFVNETVMREFTLIPMSFGTVFRSDKDVAALLNSTYQAFTDVLEKMQDKIEFGIKILWDRDKVVANLEQGNDEIRRLKDEITRNAASSTYFARMQLGRLVEAAME
;
A
#
# COMPACT_ATOMS: atom_id res chain seq x y z
N MET A 1 -38.74 16.90 61.66
CA MET A 1 -37.91 15.88 60.99
C MET A 1 -38.33 15.92 59.53
N THR A 2 -37.77 16.89 58.81
CA THR A 2 -38.23 17.27 57.47
C THR A 2 -37.05 17.85 56.70
N GLU A 3 -36.50 17.08 55.77
CA GLU A 3 -35.54 17.46 54.70
C GLU A 3 -35.69 16.33 53.66
N THR A 4 -36.30 16.53 52.49
CA THR A 4 -35.86 17.24 51.27
C THR A 4 -34.59 16.64 50.65
N ARG A 5 -34.75 15.93 49.51
CA ARG A 5 -33.98 15.99 48.24
C ARG A 5 -34.27 14.72 47.43
N GLN A 6 -35.03 14.83 46.34
CA GLN A 6 -34.58 15.26 45.00
C GLN A 6 -33.71 14.18 44.36
N SER A 7 -34.35 13.46 43.45
CA SER A 7 -33.82 12.42 42.59
C SER A 7 -32.85 13.02 41.58
N ASP A 8 -31.56 12.81 41.79
CA ASP A 8 -30.54 13.05 40.78
C ASP A 8 -30.41 11.82 39.89
N ILE A 9 -30.63 12.05 38.60
CA ILE A 9 -30.42 11.11 37.51
C ILE A 9 -28.91 11.06 37.30
N GLU A 10 -28.25 10.03 37.82
CA GLU A 10 -26.88 9.72 37.43
C GLU A 10 -26.91 9.10 36.03
N ALA A 11 -26.64 9.94 35.04
CA ALA A 11 -26.16 9.54 33.74
C ALA A 11 -24.78 8.88 33.93
N GLY A 12 -24.79 7.58 34.18
CA GLY A 12 -23.58 6.76 34.18
C GLY A 12 -22.98 6.75 32.78
N GLU A 13 -21.75 7.26 32.69
CA GLU A 13 -20.89 7.29 31.51
C GLU A 13 -21.00 5.99 30.71
N ALA A 14 -21.22 6.13 29.41
CA ALA A 14 -20.98 5.07 28.47
C ALA A 14 -19.51 4.66 28.62
N ASP A 15 -19.29 3.51 29.25
CA ASP A 15 -18.03 2.78 29.30
C ASP A 15 -17.54 2.63 27.85
N ALA A 16 -16.64 3.53 27.45
CA ALA A 16 -15.93 3.44 26.19
C ALA A 16 -15.02 2.22 26.34
N ALA A 17 -15.56 1.06 25.96
CA ALA A 17 -14.89 -0.22 26.04
C ALA A 17 -13.45 -0.09 25.57
N VAL A 18 -12.52 -0.20 26.51
CA VAL A 18 -11.09 -0.30 26.21
C VAL A 18 -10.94 -1.47 25.24
N PRO A 19 -10.52 -1.24 23.98
CA PRO A 19 -10.43 -2.33 23.03
C PRO A 19 -9.36 -3.30 23.52
N THR A 20 -9.76 -4.52 23.86
CA THR A 20 -8.86 -5.57 24.33
C THR A 20 -7.74 -5.75 23.30
N ALA A 21 -6.49 -5.48 23.71
CA ALA A 21 -5.29 -5.70 22.89
C ALA A 21 -5.27 -7.16 22.41
N GLY A 22 -5.58 -7.39 21.14
CA GLY A 22 -5.98 -8.72 20.66
C GLY A 22 -5.40 -9.13 19.32
N GLY A 23 -4.64 -8.27 18.66
CA GLY A 23 -4.04 -8.57 17.37
C GLY A 23 -2.66 -7.96 17.19
N LYS A 24 -1.96 -8.45 16.16
CA LYS A 24 -0.64 -8.02 15.72
C LYS A 24 -0.74 -7.50 14.30
N TYR A 25 -0.55 -6.21 14.13
CA TYR A 25 -0.42 -5.62 12.80
C TYR A 25 1.00 -5.87 12.32
N VAL A 26 1.18 -6.50 11.16
CA VAL A 26 2.50 -6.85 10.60
C VAL A 26 2.85 -5.89 9.48
N TYR A 27 3.98 -5.20 9.62
CA TYR A 27 4.47 -4.22 8.65
C TYR A 27 5.37 -4.88 7.61
N CYS A 28 6.38 -5.60 8.07
CA CYS A 28 7.38 -6.24 7.21
C CYS A 28 8.04 -7.43 7.91
N ILE A 29 8.79 -8.20 7.12
CA ILE A 29 9.60 -9.33 7.58
C ILE A 29 11.07 -9.04 7.29
N VAL A 30 11.93 -9.29 8.27
CA VAL A 30 13.38 -9.04 8.20
C VAL A 30 14.17 -10.25 8.70
N ARG A 31 15.45 -10.32 8.34
CA ARG A 31 16.41 -11.20 9.01
C ARG A 31 16.95 -10.48 10.24
N LEU A 32 16.74 -11.04 11.42
CA LEU A 32 17.10 -10.44 12.70
C LEU A 32 17.21 -11.51 13.78
N GLU A 33 18.36 -11.59 14.46
CA GLU A 33 18.61 -12.63 15.47
C GLU A 33 18.20 -12.24 16.90
N ARG A 34 18.05 -10.94 17.17
CA ARG A 34 17.78 -10.43 18.52
C ARG A 34 16.52 -9.58 18.54
N PRO A 35 15.71 -9.64 19.62
CA PRO A 35 14.59 -8.74 19.80
C PRO A 35 14.99 -7.26 19.62
N ARG A 36 14.21 -6.53 18.83
CA ARG A 36 14.40 -5.12 18.53
C ARG A 36 13.10 -4.37 18.77
N ASP A 37 13.26 -3.19 19.34
CA ASP A 37 12.22 -2.17 19.51
C ASP A 37 12.52 -1.03 18.53
N PHE A 38 11.50 -0.57 17.82
CA PHE A 38 11.57 0.50 16.83
C PHE A 38 10.88 1.79 17.31
N GLY A 39 10.38 1.81 18.55
CA GLY A 39 9.73 2.96 19.17
C GLY A 39 8.26 3.12 18.79
N GLU A 40 7.71 4.27 19.14
CA GLU A 40 6.30 4.66 19.01
C GLU A 40 6.03 5.27 17.63
N ILE A 41 6.19 4.47 16.57
CA ILE A 41 6.10 4.91 15.18
C ILE A 41 4.99 4.22 14.37
N GLY A 42 4.22 3.33 15.02
CA GLY A 42 3.20 2.51 14.37
C GLY A 42 1.86 3.22 14.15
N ILE A 43 0.99 2.54 13.41
CA ILE A 43 -0.38 2.98 13.11
C ILE A 43 -1.20 3.15 14.40
N GLY A 44 -2.10 4.13 14.42
CA GLY A 44 -2.93 4.43 15.59
C GLY A 44 -2.35 5.50 16.51
N GLY A 45 -1.55 6.42 15.95
CA GLY A 45 -1.02 7.58 16.70
C GLY A 45 0.28 7.29 17.45
N GLY A 46 1.16 6.45 16.90
CA GLY A 46 2.45 6.13 17.53
C GLY A 46 2.42 4.83 18.33
N ALA A 47 1.74 3.80 17.84
CA ALA A 47 1.79 2.50 18.49
C ALA A 47 3.25 1.99 18.57
N ARG A 48 3.59 1.32 19.67
CA ARG A 48 4.92 0.73 19.85
C ARG A 48 5.16 -0.37 18.81
N VAL A 49 6.25 -0.27 18.07
CA VAL A 49 6.66 -1.22 17.04
C VAL A 49 7.84 -2.05 17.55
N TYR A 50 7.73 -3.37 17.44
CA TYR A 50 8.74 -4.32 17.92
C TYR A 50 8.79 -5.58 17.05
N SER A 51 9.80 -6.41 17.26
CA SER A 51 9.99 -7.64 16.49
C SER A 51 9.40 -8.88 17.18
N VAL A 52 8.66 -9.71 16.44
CA VAL A 52 8.26 -11.08 16.83
C VAL A 52 9.08 -12.09 16.02
N HIS A 53 9.75 -13.01 16.70
CA HIS A 53 10.82 -13.84 16.13
C HIS A 53 10.37 -15.27 15.82
N HIS A 54 10.95 -15.82 14.75
CA HIS A 54 11.03 -17.24 14.50
C HIS A 54 12.40 -17.57 13.88
N ARG A 55 13.26 -18.22 14.67
CA ARG A 55 14.67 -18.47 14.32
C ARG A 55 15.40 -17.14 14.06
N ASP A 56 15.99 -16.97 12.89
CA ASP A 56 16.70 -15.78 12.42
C ASP A 56 15.83 -14.84 11.58
N LEU A 57 14.52 -15.15 11.43
CA LEU A 57 13.55 -14.23 10.85
C LEU A 57 12.73 -13.56 11.94
N ALA A 58 12.36 -12.31 11.70
CA ALA A 58 11.44 -11.57 12.55
C ALA A 58 10.41 -10.82 11.72
N ALA A 59 9.17 -10.80 12.22
CA ALA A 59 8.13 -9.90 11.76
C ALA A 59 8.19 -8.62 12.60
N VAL A 60 8.16 -7.46 11.95
CA VAL A 60 8.03 -6.17 12.62
C VAL A 60 6.54 -5.89 12.79
N VAL A 61 6.10 -5.70 14.04
CA VAL A 61 4.70 -5.63 14.41
C VAL A 61 4.40 -4.52 15.39
N SER A 62 3.12 -4.14 15.48
CA SER A 62 2.57 -3.37 16.60
C SER A 62 1.30 -4.04 17.12
N ASP A 63 0.98 -3.79 18.39
CA ASP A 63 -0.28 -4.24 18.96
C ASP A 63 -1.44 -3.43 18.38
N THR A 64 -2.54 -4.12 18.10
CA THR A 64 -3.74 -3.52 17.54
C THR A 64 -4.99 -4.25 18.07
N PRO A 65 -6.15 -3.58 18.15
CA PRO A 65 -7.43 -4.27 18.16
C PRO A 65 -7.58 -5.17 16.92
N ILE A 66 -8.32 -6.28 17.01
CA ILE A 66 -8.66 -7.09 15.84
C ILE A 66 -9.76 -6.36 15.06
N VAL A 67 -9.34 -5.41 14.22
CA VAL A 67 -10.24 -4.62 13.38
C VAL A 67 -9.72 -4.61 11.94
N ILE A 68 -10.63 -4.37 11.00
CA ILE A 68 -10.25 -4.06 9.63
C ILE A 68 -9.79 -2.59 9.63
N TYR A 69 -8.53 -2.37 9.24
CA TYR A 69 -8.03 -1.02 9.08
C TYR A 69 -8.52 -0.42 7.78
N ASP A 70 -9.24 0.70 7.88
CA ASP A 70 -9.52 1.52 6.71
C ASP A 70 -8.22 2.07 6.15
N PRO A 71 -8.00 2.00 4.81
CA PRO A 71 -6.81 2.51 4.14
C PRO A 71 -6.88 4.03 4.01
N THR A 72 -7.01 4.72 5.14
CA THR A 72 -6.92 6.17 5.20
C THR A 72 -5.50 6.59 4.82
N ARG A 73 -5.36 7.80 4.26
CA ARG A 73 -4.04 8.35 3.91
C ARG A 73 -3.08 8.36 5.10
N GLU A 74 -3.59 8.68 6.28
CA GLU A 74 -2.82 8.68 7.53
C GLU A 74 -2.28 7.28 7.86
N ASN A 75 -3.14 6.26 7.86
CA ASN A 75 -2.72 4.89 8.18
C ASN A 75 -1.73 4.33 7.17
N VAL A 76 -1.94 4.58 5.88
CA VAL A 76 -1.04 4.12 4.81
C VAL A 76 0.32 4.80 4.92
N LEU A 77 0.36 6.10 5.21
CA LEU A 77 1.63 6.81 5.43
C LEU A 77 2.35 6.34 6.69
N ALA A 78 1.63 6.04 7.78
CA ALA A 78 2.22 5.49 8.99
C ALA A 78 2.79 4.08 8.75
N HIS A 79 2.07 3.22 8.00
CA HIS A 79 2.57 1.93 7.56
C HIS A 79 3.90 2.07 6.80
N GLU A 80 3.92 2.97 5.81
CA GLU A 80 5.11 3.21 5.00
C GLU A 80 6.27 3.77 5.83
N PHE A 81 5.98 4.69 6.75
CA PHE A 81 6.99 5.28 7.63
C PHE A 81 7.71 4.23 8.49
N VAL A 82 6.98 3.22 8.98
CA VAL A 82 7.59 2.08 9.69
C VAL A 82 8.51 1.30 8.77
N ASN A 83 8.05 0.96 7.55
CA ASN A 83 8.87 0.23 6.58
C ASN A 83 10.13 1.02 6.20
N GLU A 84 10.03 2.31 5.89
CA GLU A 84 11.18 3.18 5.59
C GLU A 84 12.16 3.24 6.77
N THR A 85 11.66 3.29 8.01
CA THR A 85 12.51 3.33 9.21
C THR A 85 13.29 2.03 9.37
N VAL A 86 12.63 0.88 9.20
CA VAL A 86 13.28 -0.44 9.26
C VAL A 86 14.28 -0.62 8.11
N MET A 87 13.95 -0.13 6.91
CA MET A 87 14.78 -0.24 5.70
C MET A 87 16.16 0.43 5.83
N ARG A 88 16.30 1.42 6.72
CA ARG A 88 17.59 2.09 6.99
C ARG A 88 18.66 1.16 7.55
N GLU A 89 18.24 0.11 8.25
CA GLU A 89 19.13 -0.83 8.94
C GLU A 89 19.01 -2.26 8.39
N PHE A 90 17.89 -2.63 7.76
CA PHE A 90 17.60 -4.01 7.38
C PHE A 90 17.08 -4.14 5.95
N THR A 91 17.46 -5.22 5.27
CA THR A 91 16.70 -5.72 4.12
C THR A 91 15.37 -6.30 4.61
N LEU A 92 14.27 -5.87 4.01
CA LEU A 92 12.93 -6.25 4.43
C LEU A 92 12.07 -6.72 3.27
N ILE A 93 11.04 -7.51 3.59
CA ILE A 93 9.91 -7.81 2.71
C ILE A 93 8.70 -7.05 3.25
N PRO A 94 8.15 -6.07 2.51
CA PRO A 94 6.97 -5.34 2.96
C PRO A 94 5.74 -6.25 2.90
N MET A 95 4.92 -6.24 3.94
CA MET A 95 3.63 -6.92 3.95
C MET A 95 2.55 -5.98 3.42
N SER A 96 1.51 -6.55 2.82
CA SER A 96 0.36 -5.76 2.37
C SER A 96 -0.24 -4.97 3.54
N PHE A 97 -0.67 -3.73 3.27
CA PHE A 97 -1.38 -2.93 4.24
C PHE A 97 -2.59 -3.68 4.82
N GLY A 98 -2.78 -3.61 6.14
CA GLY A 98 -3.90 -4.26 6.83
C GLY A 98 -3.65 -5.72 7.19
N THR A 99 -2.41 -6.20 7.10
CA THR A 99 -2.05 -7.56 7.52
C THR A 99 -2.09 -7.67 9.05
N VAL A 100 -3.16 -8.28 9.60
CA VAL A 100 -3.37 -8.43 11.05
C VAL A 100 -3.51 -9.91 11.43
N PHE A 101 -2.78 -10.32 12.47
CA PHE A 101 -2.85 -11.63 13.10
C PHE A 101 -3.47 -11.54 14.50
N ARG A 102 -3.94 -12.65 15.07
CA ARG A 102 -4.58 -12.66 16.40
C ARG A 102 -3.56 -12.75 17.54
N SER A 103 -2.35 -13.21 17.28
CA SER A 103 -1.34 -13.41 18.32
C SER A 103 0.08 -13.49 17.76
N ASP A 104 1.07 -13.33 18.65
CA ASP A 104 2.48 -13.56 18.31
C ASP A 104 2.73 -15.00 17.83
N LYS A 105 1.95 -15.97 18.34
CA LYS A 105 2.03 -17.37 17.91
C LYS A 105 1.61 -17.54 16.46
N ASP A 106 0.58 -16.83 16.01
CA ASP A 106 0.12 -16.91 14.62
C ASP A 106 1.13 -16.25 13.68
N VAL A 107 1.74 -15.14 14.11
CA VAL A 107 2.85 -14.49 13.38
C VAL A 107 4.05 -15.44 13.28
N ALA A 108 4.45 -16.08 14.38
CA ALA A 108 5.53 -17.06 14.37
C ALA A 108 5.20 -18.30 13.49
N ALA A 109 3.93 -18.70 13.44
CA ALA A 109 3.47 -19.78 12.56
C ALA A 109 3.56 -19.41 11.08
N LEU A 110 3.25 -18.16 10.71
CA LEU A 110 3.48 -17.63 9.35
C LEU A 110 4.97 -17.70 8.99
N LEU A 111 5.83 -17.18 9.87
CA LEU A 111 7.27 -17.18 9.64
C LEU A 111 7.81 -18.61 9.49
N ASN A 112 7.29 -19.57 10.27
CA ASN A 112 7.68 -20.97 10.17
C ASN A 112 7.19 -21.63 8.86
N SER A 113 5.93 -21.43 8.47
CA SER A 113 5.34 -22.09 7.30
C SER A 113 5.94 -21.61 5.98
N THR A 114 6.39 -20.35 5.95
CA THR A 114 6.91 -19.68 4.75
C THR A 114 8.40 -19.35 4.88
N TYR A 115 9.09 -19.97 5.84
CA TYR A 115 10.47 -19.66 6.21
C TYR A 115 11.43 -19.68 5.01
N GLN A 116 11.38 -20.75 4.20
CA GLN A 116 12.28 -20.89 3.05
C GLN A 116 12.01 -19.80 2.00
N ALA A 117 10.73 -19.53 1.71
CA ALA A 117 10.38 -18.53 0.70
C ALA A 117 10.79 -17.11 1.14
N PHE A 118 10.60 -16.75 2.42
CA PHE A 118 11.07 -15.46 2.93
C PHE A 118 12.60 -15.36 2.90
N THR A 119 13.30 -16.43 3.28
CA THR A 119 14.77 -16.52 3.23
C THR A 119 15.27 -16.28 1.80
N ASP A 120 14.72 -17.00 0.82
CA ASP A 120 15.11 -16.90 -0.60
C ASP A 120 14.86 -15.49 -1.16
N VAL A 121 13.76 -14.84 -0.77
CA VAL A 121 13.44 -13.47 -1.21
C VAL A 121 14.38 -12.46 -0.56
N LEU A 122 14.61 -12.55 0.76
CA LEU A 122 15.53 -11.67 1.47
C LEU A 122 16.96 -11.77 0.91
N GLU A 123 17.45 -12.98 0.61
CA GLU A 123 18.76 -13.18 -0.04
C GLU A 123 18.83 -12.53 -1.43
N LYS A 124 17.76 -12.66 -2.22
CA LYS A 124 17.69 -12.01 -3.54
C LYS A 124 17.63 -10.49 -3.46
N MET A 125 17.07 -9.93 -2.39
CA MET A 125 16.90 -8.48 -2.19
C MET A 125 18.07 -7.83 -1.47
N GLN A 126 18.96 -8.61 -0.86
CA GLN A 126 20.09 -8.09 -0.10
C GLN A 126 20.94 -7.13 -0.97
N ASP A 127 21.27 -5.98 -0.38
CA ASP A 127 22.07 -4.90 -0.98
C ASP A 127 21.49 -4.34 -2.31
N LYS A 128 20.18 -4.48 -2.52
CA LYS A 128 19.46 -3.91 -3.67
C LYS A 128 18.46 -2.87 -3.23
N ILE A 129 18.12 -1.99 -4.16
CA ILE A 129 17.11 -0.94 -4.00
C ILE A 129 16.09 -1.03 -5.13
N GLU A 130 14.83 -0.75 -4.81
CA GLU A 130 13.73 -0.72 -5.76
C GLU A 130 13.58 0.70 -6.34
N PHE A 131 13.41 0.81 -7.66
CA PHE A 131 13.09 2.06 -8.32
C PHE A 131 11.82 1.93 -9.14
N GLY A 132 10.82 2.78 -8.85
CA GLY A 132 9.65 2.97 -9.70
C GLY A 132 9.87 4.12 -10.68
N ILE A 133 9.88 3.84 -11.98
CA ILE A 133 9.97 4.87 -13.02
C ILE A 133 8.58 5.09 -13.62
N LYS A 134 8.07 6.32 -13.52
CA LYS A 134 6.81 6.72 -14.16
C LYS A 134 7.11 7.77 -15.23
N ILE A 135 6.92 7.40 -16.49
CA ILE A 135 7.06 8.31 -17.63
C ILE A 135 5.68 8.88 -17.94
N LEU A 136 5.56 10.21 -17.93
CA LEU A 136 4.38 10.92 -18.38
C LEU A 136 4.75 11.71 -19.63
N TRP A 137 3.98 11.54 -20.70
CA TRP A 137 4.13 12.35 -21.91
C TRP A 137 2.81 13.02 -22.28
N ASP A 138 2.93 14.12 -23.01
CA ASP A 138 1.81 14.83 -23.58
C ASP A 138 1.34 14.08 -24.83
N ARG A 139 0.15 13.48 -24.75
CA ARG A 139 -0.43 12.70 -25.83
C ARG A 139 -0.55 13.50 -27.12
N ASP A 140 -0.92 14.78 -27.03
CA ASP A 140 -1.20 15.59 -28.22
C ASP A 140 0.08 15.91 -28.99
N LYS A 141 1.20 16.11 -28.27
CA LYS A 141 2.52 16.29 -28.89
C LYS A 141 3.05 15.02 -29.54
N VAL A 142 2.83 13.87 -28.90
CA VAL A 142 3.23 12.57 -29.47
C VAL A 142 2.45 12.29 -30.75
N VAL A 143 1.13 12.51 -30.73
CA VAL A 143 0.28 12.36 -31.93
C VAL A 143 0.68 13.36 -33.01
N ALA A 144 0.95 14.62 -32.67
CA ALA A 144 1.40 15.62 -33.65
C ALA A 144 2.76 15.25 -34.29
N ASN A 145 3.70 14.68 -33.53
CA ASN A 145 4.96 14.17 -34.09
C ASN A 145 4.74 12.96 -35.00
N LEU A 146 3.85 12.04 -34.63
CA LEU A 146 3.47 10.89 -35.46
C LEU A 146 2.83 11.33 -36.78
N GLU A 147 2.00 12.37 -36.75
CA GLU A 147 1.39 12.96 -37.95
C GLU A 147 2.42 13.59 -38.90
N GLN A 148 3.52 14.12 -38.37
CA GLN A 148 4.60 14.67 -39.20
C GLN A 148 5.47 13.59 -39.84
N GLY A 149 5.60 12.43 -39.19
CA GLY A 149 6.41 11.30 -39.66
C GLY A 149 5.67 10.26 -40.51
N ASN A 150 4.33 10.29 -40.55
CA ASN A 150 3.52 9.27 -41.24
C ASN A 150 2.44 9.88 -42.14
N ASP A 151 2.67 9.80 -43.45
CA ASP A 151 1.77 10.32 -44.49
C ASP A 151 0.37 9.69 -44.49
N GLU A 152 0.24 8.43 -44.05
CA GLU A 152 -1.02 7.71 -44.01
C GLU A 152 -1.90 8.18 -42.85
N ILE A 153 -1.30 8.39 -41.67
CA ILE A 153 -1.97 9.01 -40.50
C ILE A 153 -2.47 10.40 -40.86
N ARG A 154 -1.63 11.20 -41.54
CA ARG A 154 -2.01 12.55 -41.99
C ARG A 154 -3.20 12.53 -42.97
N ARG A 155 -3.18 11.64 -43.96
CA ARG A 155 -4.27 11.52 -44.95
C ARG A 155 -5.61 11.12 -44.32
N LEU A 156 -5.60 10.14 -43.42
CA LEU A 156 -6.80 9.69 -42.73
C LEU A 156 -7.40 10.77 -41.83
N LYS A 157 -6.56 11.55 -41.13
CA LYS A 157 -7.01 12.70 -40.34
C LYS A 157 -7.65 13.77 -41.23
N ASP A 158 -7.00 14.12 -42.33
CA ASP A 158 -7.52 15.07 -43.31
C ASP A 158 -8.87 14.64 -43.89
N GLU A 159 -9.04 13.35 -44.17
CA GLU A 159 -10.29 12.78 -44.67
C GLU A 159 -11.41 12.89 -43.62
N ILE A 160 -11.11 12.62 -42.34
CA ILE A 160 -12.05 12.78 -41.23
C ILE A 160 -12.45 14.24 -41.04
N THR A 161 -11.49 15.18 -41.17
CA THR A 161 -11.77 16.62 -41.02
C THR A 161 -12.59 17.16 -42.19
N ARG A 162 -12.32 16.73 -43.43
CA ARG A 162 -13.06 17.17 -44.63
C ARG A 162 -14.46 16.57 -44.72
N ASN A 163 -14.67 15.34 -44.25
CA ASN A 163 -15.94 14.63 -44.32
C ASN A 163 -16.71 14.62 -42.99
N ALA A 164 -16.57 15.65 -42.14
CA ALA A 164 -17.21 15.71 -40.82
C ALA A 164 -18.75 15.55 -40.83
N ALA A 165 -19.40 15.74 -41.99
CA ALA A 165 -20.83 15.57 -42.20
C ALA A 165 -21.28 14.15 -42.65
N SER A 166 -20.34 13.23 -42.95
CA SER A 166 -20.64 11.84 -43.31
C SER A 166 -20.07 10.84 -42.28
N SER A 167 -20.41 9.55 -42.42
CA SER A 167 -19.97 8.49 -41.50
C SER A 167 -18.45 8.31 -41.54
N THR A 168 -17.73 9.02 -40.68
CA THR A 168 -16.26 8.94 -40.50
C THR A 168 -15.84 7.84 -39.51
N TYR A 169 -16.76 6.97 -39.10
CA TYR A 169 -16.53 5.95 -38.07
C TYR A 169 -15.38 4.99 -38.44
N PHE A 170 -15.38 4.46 -39.66
CA PHE A 170 -14.32 3.56 -40.13
C PHE A 170 -12.96 4.25 -40.23
N ALA A 171 -12.91 5.46 -40.76
CA ALA A 171 -11.67 6.24 -40.85
C ALA A 171 -11.09 6.58 -39.46
N ARG A 172 -11.94 6.95 -38.49
CA ARG A 172 -11.53 7.20 -37.09
C ARG A 172 -10.99 5.93 -36.41
N MET A 173 -11.64 4.79 -36.63
CA MET A 173 -11.18 3.50 -36.10
C MET A 173 -9.83 3.07 -36.71
N GLN A 174 -9.63 3.31 -38.01
CA GLN A 174 -8.37 3.01 -38.69
C GLN A 174 -7.24 3.94 -38.25
N LEU A 175 -7.52 5.24 -38.10
CA LEU A 175 -6.57 6.20 -37.54
C LEU A 175 -6.15 5.82 -36.12
N GLY A 176 -7.10 5.41 -35.28
CA GLY A 176 -6.82 4.92 -33.93
C GLY A 176 -5.86 3.73 -33.92
N ARG A 177 -6.10 2.73 -34.78
CA ARG A 177 -5.22 1.56 -34.92
C ARG A 177 -3.82 1.91 -35.43
N LEU A 178 -3.69 2.84 -36.38
CA LEU A 178 -2.39 3.26 -36.90
C LEU A 178 -1.60 4.09 -35.88
N VAL A 179 -2.26 4.95 -35.11
CA VAL A 179 -1.60 5.69 -34.01
C VAL A 179 -1.13 4.73 -32.92
N GLU A 180 -1.94 3.74 -32.56
CA GLU A 180 -1.56 2.69 -31.60
C GLU A 180 -0.36 1.87 -32.10
N ALA A 181 -0.40 1.39 -33.35
CA ALA A 181 0.70 0.62 -33.95
C ALA A 181 2.01 1.43 -34.14
N ALA A 182 1.92 2.76 -34.22
CA ALA A 182 3.10 3.62 -34.31
C ALA A 182 3.63 4.08 -32.93
N MET A 183 2.89 3.79 -31.85
CA MET A 183 3.30 4.03 -30.47
C MET A 183 3.89 2.79 -29.77
N GLU A 184 3.67 1.59 -30.33
CA GLU A 184 4.38 0.34 -29.98
C GLU A 184 5.80 0.28 -30.55
#